data_AF-A0A8W7P5T4-F1
#
_entry.id   AF-A0A8W7P5T4-F1
#
_cell.length_a   1.000
_cell.length_b   1.000
_cell.length_c   1.000
_cell.angle_alpha   90.00
_cell.angle_beta   90.00
_cell.angle_gamma   90.00
#
_symmetry.space_group_name_H-M   'P 1'
#
loop_
_entity.id
_entity.type
_entity.pdbx_description
1 polymer ?
#
loop_
_entity_poly.entity_id
_entity_poly.type
_entity_poly.pdbx_seq_one_letter_code
_entity_poly.pdbx_strand_id
1 'polypeptide(L)'
;MIARQSGRYSPSLQLWLALLALVVVALAPAAARAASLDASYDPCYDEDRPRRCLPDFVNAAFGMPVVASSTCGQRGLDRLCDVQQPVQRPRCLPCDDGNPRKRYPPTALTDVNNSNNVTCWRSEPLRSPASINDPPDNVTLTLSLGK
;
A
#
# COMPACT_ATOMS: atom_id res chain seq x y z
N MET A 1 43.89 43.67 -13.56
CA MET A 1 44.74 42.52 -13.96
C MET A 1 44.44 41.36 -13.01
N ILE A 2 43.84 40.29 -13.51
CA ILE A 2 43.35 39.16 -12.71
C ILE A 2 44.42 38.06 -12.78
N ALA A 3 45.13 37.83 -11.68
CA ALA A 3 46.11 36.75 -11.56
C ALA A 3 45.36 35.45 -11.19
N ARG A 4 45.26 34.52 -12.15
CA ARG A 4 44.83 33.13 -11.91
C ARG A 4 45.86 32.44 -11.02
N GLN A 5 45.53 32.22 -9.75
CA GLN A 5 46.30 31.34 -8.88
C GLN A 5 45.88 29.89 -9.14
N SER A 6 46.75 29.17 -9.86
CA SER A 6 46.68 27.73 -10.04
C SER A 6 47.04 27.02 -8.74
N GLY A 7 46.04 26.51 -8.01
CA GLY A 7 46.26 25.66 -6.82
C GLY A 7 46.96 24.36 -7.21
N ARG A 8 48.27 24.28 -6.97
CA ARG A 8 49.05 23.04 -7.11
C ARG A 8 48.94 22.27 -5.80
N TYR A 9 48.20 21.17 -5.81
CA TYR A 9 48.11 20.25 -4.67
C TYR A 9 49.48 19.61 -4.37
N SER A 10 49.80 19.41 -3.10
CA SER A 10 51.04 18.75 -2.65
C SER A 10 51.16 17.36 -3.29
N PRO A 11 52.37 16.94 -3.74
CA PRO A 11 52.57 15.63 -4.39
C PRO A 11 52.11 14.46 -3.50
N SER A 12 52.19 14.62 -2.18
CA SER A 12 51.66 13.66 -1.22
C SER A 12 50.13 13.50 -1.33
N LEU A 13 49.39 14.61 -1.41
CA LEU A 13 47.93 14.60 -1.51
C LEU A 13 47.46 13.98 -2.84
N GLN A 14 48.20 14.22 -3.93
CA GLN A 14 47.91 13.58 -5.22
C GLN A 14 48.12 12.06 -5.18
N LEU A 15 49.16 11.58 -4.49
CA LEU A 15 49.40 10.15 -4.28
C LEU A 15 48.29 9.50 -3.46
N TRP A 16 47.83 10.15 -2.39
CA TRP A 16 46.73 9.65 -1.56
C TRP A 16 45.41 9.59 -2.34
N LEU A 17 45.07 10.63 -3.11
CA LEU A 17 43.89 10.64 -3.95
C LEU A 17 43.94 9.57 -5.05
N ALA A 18 45.12 9.35 -5.65
CA ALA A 18 45.32 8.30 -6.65
C ALA A 18 45.17 6.90 -6.04
N LEU A 19 45.73 6.67 -4.84
CA LEU A 19 45.58 5.41 -4.10
C LEU A 19 44.12 5.14 -3.72
N LEU A 20 43.42 6.16 -3.23
CA LEU A 20 42.02 6.05 -2.84
C LEU A 20 41.13 5.78 -4.06
N ALA A 21 41.39 6.44 -5.20
CA ALA A 21 40.73 6.14 -6.47
C ALA A 21 41.02 4.71 -6.94
N LEU A 22 42.27 4.23 -6.82
CA LEU A 22 42.66 2.86 -7.18
C LEU A 22 41.94 1.81 -6.32
N VAL A 23 41.82 2.06 -5.02
CA VAL A 23 41.09 1.19 -4.08
C VAL A 23 39.60 1.15 -4.42
N VAL A 24 38.98 2.30 -4.70
CA VAL A 24 37.56 2.36 -5.11
C VAL A 24 37.31 1.63 -6.43
N VAL A 25 38.18 1.82 -7.43
CA VAL A 25 38.09 1.14 -8.73
C VAL A 25 38.32 -0.37 -8.61
N ALA A 26 39.23 -0.81 -7.73
CA ALA A 26 39.49 -2.23 -7.49
C ALA A 26 38.36 -2.94 -6.73
N LEU A 27 37.65 -2.23 -5.83
CA LEU A 27 36.56 -2.78 -5.03
C LEU A 27 35.18 -2.70 -5.72
N ALA A 28 34.98 -1.76 -6.65
CA ALA A 28 33.73 -1.61 -7.40
C ALA A 28 33.24 -2.89 -8.13
N PRO A 29 34.08 -3.68 -8.83
CA PRO A 29 33.60 -4.86 -9.55
C PRO A 29 33.21 -6.03 -8.62
N ALA A 30 33.73 -6.08 -7.39
CA ALA A 30 33.33 -7.09 -6.41
C ALA A 30 31.97 -6.78 -5.78
N ALA A 31 31.69 -5.50 -5.50
CA ALA A 31 30.40 -5.04 -5.00
C ALA A 31 29.27 -5.16 -6.06
N ALA A 32 29.59 -4.90 -7.34
CA ALA A 32 28.62 -5.05 -8.43
C ALA A 32 28.23 -6.52 -8.69
N ARG A 33 29.16 -7.46 -8.48
CA ARG A 33 28.93 -8.91 -8.68
C ARG A 33 28.06 -9.56 -7.59
N ALA A 34 28.06 -9.00 -6.38
CA ALA A 34 27.19 -9.48 -5.29
C ALA A 34 25.71 -9.10 -5.49
N ALA A 35 25.42 -8.07 -6.30
CA ALA A 35 24.06 -7.61 -6.58
C ALA A 35 23.40 -8.28 -7.80
N SER A 36 24.12 -9.14 -8.53
CA SER A 36 23.67 -9.68 -9.83
C SER A 36 23.46 -11.19 -9.86
N LEU A 37 23.40 -11.86 -8.71
CA LEU A 37 23.22 -13.33 -8.64
C LEU A 37 21.78 -13.82 -8.90
N ASP A 38 20.83 -12.95 -9.26
CA ASP A 38 19.41 -13.33 -9.25
C ASP A 38 18.64 -12.96 -10.53
N ALA A 39 19.32 -12.92 -11.68
CA ALA A 39 18.67 -12.76 -12.98
C ALA A 39 18.41 -14.09 -13.71
N SER A 40 18.95 -15.22 -13.23
CA SER A 40 18.85 -16.52 -13.92
C SER A 40 18.39 -17.69 -13.04
N TYR A 41 17.99 -17.45 -11.79
CA TYR A 41 17.45 -18.51 -10.94
C TYR A 41 15.94 -18.66 -11.20
N ASP A 42 15.56 -19.69 -11.96
CA ASP A 42 14.15 -20.07 -12.10
C ASP A 42 13.77 -21.03 -10.96
N PRO A 43 12.92 -20.63 -9.99
CA PRO A 43 12.52 -21.49 -8.90
C PRO A 43 11.71 -22.71 -9.35
N CYS A 44 11.28 -22.78 -10.60
CA CYS A 44 10.59 -23.92 -11.19
C CYS A 44 11.54 -25.00 -11.75
N TYR A 45 12.86 -24.77 -11.79
CA TYR A 45 13.85 -25.73 -12.29
C TYR A 45 15.01 -25.94 -11.31
N ASP A 46 15.53 -27.16 -11.28
CA ASP A 46 16.75 -27.57 -10.57
C ASP A 46 17.69 -28.23 -11.59
N GLU A 47 18.73 -27.52 -12.05
CA GLU A 47 19.68 -28.02 -13.07
C GLU A 47 18.95 -28.68 -14.26
N ASP A 48 18.05 -27.92 -14.91
CA ASP A 48 17.15 -28.34 -16.01
C ASP A 48 16.06 -29.37 -15.66
N ARG A 49 15.96 -29.84 -14.42
CA ARG A 49 14.85 -30.71 -13.98
C ARG A 49 13.68 -29.87 -13.47
N PRO A 50 12.47 -29.99 -14.07
CA PRO A 50 11.31 -29.25 -13.60
C PRO A 50 10.90 -29.72 -12.20
N ARG A 51 10.60 -28.75 -11.32
CA ARG A 51 10.08 -28.97 -9.98
C ARG A 51 8.85 -28.11 -9.74
N ARG A 52 8.06 -28.45 -8.71
CA ARG A 52 6.90 -27.64 -8.32
C ARG A 52 7.36 -26.30 -7.77
N CYS A 53 6.99 -25.22 -8.44
CA CYS A 53 7.05 -23.87 -7.93
C CYS A 53 5.64 -23.36 -7.60
N LEU A 54 5.56 -22.42 -6.66
CA LEU A 54 4.34 -21.70 -6.33
C LEU A 54 4.69 -20.22 -6.38
N PRO A 55 3.74 -19.34 -6.78
CA PRO A 55 3.94 -17.91 -6.64
C PRO A 55 4.04 -17.55 -5.16
N ASP A 56 4.58 -16.37 -4.89
CA ASP A 56 4.63 -15.83 -3.54
C ASP A 56 3.23 -15.68 -2.93
N PHE A 57 3.15 -15.83 -1.62
CA PHE A 57 1.93 -15.59 -0.88
C PHE A 57 1.71 -14.08 -0.74
N VAL A 58 0.65 -13.58 -1.36
CA VAL A 58 0.31 -12.15 -1.38
C VAL A 58 -1.12 -11.90 -0.94
N ASN A 59 -1.39 -10.68 -0.45
CA ASN A 59 -2.75 -10.22 -0.28
C ASN A 59 -3.32 -9.83 -1.65
N ALA A 60 -4.10 -10.74 -2.26
CA ALA A 60 -4.70 -10.52 -3.58
C ALA A 60 -5.71 -9.36 -3.62
N ALA A 61 -6.19 -8.89 -2.47
CA ALA A 61 -7.11 -7.76 -2.39
C ALA A 61 -6.41 -6.40 -2.29
N PHE A 62 -5.13 -6.35 -1.93
CA PHE A 62 -4.43 -5.09 -1.69
C PHE A 62 -4.44 -4.19 -2.93
N GLY A 63 -4.92 -2.96 -2.79
CA GLY A 63 -5.05 -1.98 -3.88
C GLY A 63 -6.12 -2.31 -4.93
N MET A 64 -6.82 -3.44 -4.80
CA MET A 64 -7.83 -3.85 -5.78
C MET A 64 -9.16 -3.10 -5.55
N PRO A 65 -9.86 -2.70 -6.62
CA PRO A 65 -11.13 -2.02 -6.49
C PRO A 65 -12.22 -2.96 -5.96
N VAL A 66 -12.90 -2.52 -4.91
CA VAL A 66 -14.10 -3.19 -4.37
C VAL A 66 -15.34 -2.44 -4.83
N VAL A 67 -16.29 -3.16 -5.42
CA VAL A 67 -17.63 -2.64 -5.71
C VAL A 67 -18.54 -2.97 -4.54
N ALA A 68 -19.04 -1.93 -3.86
CA ALA A 68 -20.00 -2.07 -2.78
C ALA A 68 -21.41 -1.75 -3.28
N SER A 69 -22.42 -2.56 -2.91
CA SER A 69 -23.82 -2.28 -3.28
C SER A 69 -24.40 -1.05 -2.58
N SER A 70 -23.80 -0.62 -1.47
CA SER A 70 -24.16 0.58 -0.72
C SER A 70 -22.90 1.27 -0.21
N THR A 71 -22.90 2.60 -0.15
CA THR A 71 -21.87 3.40 0.52
C THR A 71 -22.55 4.66 1.02
N CYS A 72 -22.34 5.01 2.30
CA CYS A 72 -22.97 6.19 2.87
C CYS A 72 -22.52 7.48 2.18
N GLY A 73 -23.32 8.53 2.29
CA GLY A 73 -22.93 9.87 1.87
C GLY A 73 -23.10 10.13 0.37
N GLN A 74 -23.51 9.13 -0.42
CA GLN A 74 -23.63 9.25 -1.89
C GLN A 74 -24.80 10.13 -2.33
N ARG A 75 -25.90 10.16 -1.57
CA ARG A 75 -27.11 10.96 -1.88
C ARG A 75 -27.20 12.26 -1.07
N GLY A 76 -26.22 12.53 -0.21
CA GLY A 76 -26.22 13.66 0.73
C GLY A 76 -25.65 13.27 2.09
N LEU A 77 -25.84 14.14 3.09
CA LEU A 77 -25.34 13.91 4.44
C LEU A 77 -26.15 12.81 5.16
N ASP A 78 -25.49 11.71 5.49
CA ASP A 78 -26.02 10.63 6.32
C ASP A 78 -25.55 10.74 7.77
N ARG A 79 -26.33 10.16 8.69
CA ARG A 79 -25.96 10.04 10.11
C ARG A 79 -25.87 8.57 10.50
N LEU A 80 -24.64 8.09 10.69
CA LEU A 80 -24.34 6.72 11.07
C LEU A 80 -24.22 6.61 12.58
N CYS A 81 -25.01 5.75 13.22
CA CYS A 81 -24.98 5.55 14.66
C CYS A 81 -24.57 4.12 15.00
N ASP A 82 -23.53 3.96 15.81
CA ASP A 82 -23.12 2.65 16.31
C ASP A 82 -23.86 2.37 17.63
N VAL A 83 -24.66 1.31 17.64
CA VAL A 83 -25.38 0.84 18.83
C VAL A 83 -24.47 -0.14 19.57
N GLN A 84 -23.57 0.39 20.40
CA GLN A 84 -22.80 -0.42 21.34
C GLN A 84 -23.59 -0.55 22.66
N GLN A 85 -24.16 -1.73 22.92
CA GLN A 85 -24.61 -2.06 24.28
C GLN A 85 -23.37 -2.17 25.18
N PRO A 86 -23.32 -1.57 26.39
CA PRO A 86 -24.41 -1.02 27.22
C PRO A 86 -24.56 0.52 27.17
N VAL A 87 -24.01 1.21 26.16
CA VAL A 87 -23.97 2.67 26.12
C VAL A 87 -25.37 3.24 25.85
N GLN A 88 -25.92 4.00 26.82
CA GLN A 88 -27.27 4.59 26.74
C GLN A 88 -27.43 5.63 25.61
N ARG A 89 -26.33 6.15 25.05
CA ARG A 89 -26.34 7.13 23.95
C ARG A 89 -25.44 6.62 22.81
N PRO A 90 -26.02 6.20 21.68
CA PRO A 90 -25.21 5.73 20.56
C PRO A 90 -24.33 6.85 20.03
N ARG A 91 -23.06 6.52 19.75
CA ARG A 91 -22.14 7.47 19.10
C ARG A 91 -22.53 7.55 17.64
N CYS A 92 -22.89 8.74 17.19
CA CYS A 92 -23.25 8.98 15.80
C CYS A 92 -22.20 9.86 15.11
N LEU A 93 -21.85 9.50 13.89
CA LEU A 93 -20.91 10.23 13.03
C LEU A 93 -21.64 10.69 11.74
N PRO A 94 -21.30 11.88 11.23
CA PRO A 94 -21.75 12.30 9.91
C PRO A 94 -21.00 11.52 8.82
N CYS A 95 -21.72 11.08 7.79
CA CYS A 95 -21.13 10.57 6.56
C CYS A 95 -21.52 11.44 5.37
N ASP A 96 -20.53 11.91 4.62
CA ASP A 96 -20.68 12.79 3.48
C ASP A 96 -19.58 12.46 2.47
N ASP A 97 -19.94 11.92 1.30
CA ASP A 97 -18.95 11.52 0.29
C ASP A 97 -18.23 12.74 -0.33
N GLY A 98 -18.86 13.91 -0.28
CA GLY A 98 -18.26 15.17 -0.73
C GLY A 98 -17.18 15.70 0.21
N ASN A 99 -17.08 15.18 1.44
CA ASN A 99 -16.11 15.64 2.43
C ASN A 99 -15.06 14.55 2.73
N PRO A 100 -13.79 14.74 2.33
CA PRO A 100 -12.72 13.77 2.57
C PRO A 100 -12.52 13.32 4.01
N ARG A 101 -12.91 14.15 5.01
CA ARG A 101 -12.79 13.80 6.44
C ARG A 101 -13.99 13.03 6.98
N LYS A 102 -15.06 12.91 6.21
CA LYS A 102 -16.34 12.29 6.61
C LYS A 102 -16.84 11.29 5.57
N ARG A 103 -16.02 10.94 4.58
CA ARG A 103 -16.34 9.91 3.60
C ARG A 103 -15.75 8.57 4.02
N TYR A 104 -16.44 7.50 3.65
CA TYR A 104 -16.06 6.13 4.00
C TYR A 104 -16.10 5.23 2.73
N PRO A 105 -15.22 5.48 1.75
CA PRO A 105 -15.31 4.87 0.42
C PRO A 105 -14.89 3.39 0.44
N PRO A 106 -15.34 2.57 -0.54
CA PRO A 106 -14.95 1.16 -0.64
C PRO A 106 -13.44 0.94 -0.81
N THR A 107 -12.70 1.93 -1.31
CA THR A 107 -11.24 1.89 -1.41
C THR A 107 -10.54 1.76 -0.07
N ALA A 108 -11.21 2.14 1.04
CA ALA A 108 -10.70 1.95 2.40
C ALA A 108 -10.77 0.49 2.91
N LEU A 109 -11.26 -0.46 2.09
CA LEU A 109 -11.23 -1.89 2.41
C LEU A 109 -9.92 -2.55 1.99
N THR A 110 -9.20 -1.94 1.04
CA THR A 110 -8.05 -2.55 0.35
C THR A 110 -6.81 -1.66 0.36
N ASP A 111 -6.85 -0.52 1.06
CA ASP A 111 -5.70 0.35 1.26
C ASP A 111 -4.74 -0.17 2.33
N VAL A 112 -3.72 0.63 2.66
CA VAL A 112 -2.75 0.29 3.70
C VAL A 112 -3.42 0.38 5.06
N ASN A 113 -3.58 -0.76 5.72
CA ASN A 113 -4.12 -0.82 7.07
C ASN A 113 -3.07 -0.40 8.11
N ASN A 114 -3.13 0.86 8.56
CA ASN A 114 -2.31 1.38 9.66
C ASN A 114 -3.13 1.45 10.95
N SER A 115 -2.74 0.70 11.98
CA SER A 115 -3.45 0.66 13.27
C SER A 115 -3.56 2.01 13.99
N ASN A 116 -2.65 2.95 13.71
CA ASN A 116 -2.69 4.31 14.28
C ASN A 116 -3.65 5.23 13.52
N ASN A 117 -3.98 4.92 12.27
CA ASN A 117 -4.83 5.73 11.41
C ASN A 117 -5.61 4.82 10.47
N VAL A 118 -6.60 4.12 11.04
CA VAL A 118 -7.45 3.20 10.30
C VAL A 118 -8.46 3.97 9.45
N THR A 119 -8.52 3.59 8.18
CA THR A 119 -9.56 3.98 7.25
C THR A 119 -10.64 2.88 7.27
N CYS A 120 -11.89 3.27 7.05
CA CYS A 120 -13.00 2.32 7.03
C CYS A 120 -13.96 2.66 5.89
N TRP A 121 -14.59 1.63 5.32
CA TRP A 121 -15.80 1.78 4.53
C TRP A 121 -17.05 1.67 5.42
N ARG A 122 -18.15 2.33 5.02
CA ARG A 122 -19.44 2.28 5.71
C ARG A 122 -20.59 2.24 4.69
N SER A 123 -21.55 1.35 4.90
CA SER A 123 -22.81 1.34 4.15
C SER A 123 -23.73 2.50 4.57
N GLU A 124 -24.75 2.78 3.77
CA GLU A 124 -25.90 3.59 4.21
C GLU A 124 -26.59 2.92 5.42
N PRO A 125 -27.33 3.67 6.26
CA PRO A 125 -28.13 3.10 7.33
C PRO A 125 -29.16 2.09 6.79
N LEU A 126 -29.13 0.87 7.31
CA LEU A 126 -30.13 -0.14 6.96
C LEU A 126 -31.50 0.25 7.53
N ARG A 127 -32.55 -0.01 6.75
CA ARG A 127 -33.91 0.25 7.22
C ARG A 127 -34.28 -0.86 8.20
N SER A 128 -34.96 -0.49 9.29
CA SER A 128 -35.60 -1.51 10.11
C SER A 128 -36.72 -2.14 9.29
N PRO A 129 -36.87 -3.48 9.28
CA PRO A 129 -37.96 -4.15 8.59
C PRO A 129 -39.29 -3.60 9.13
N ALA A 130 -40.17 -3.11 8.25
CA ALA A 130 -41.45 -2.55 8.63
C ALA A 130 -42.49 -3.64 8.90
N SER A 131 -42.26 -4.86 8.39
CA SER A 131 -43.08 -6.04 8.57
C SER A 131 -42.23 -7.31 8.71
N ILE A 132 -42.78 -8.35 9.34
CA ILE A 132 -42.18 -9.71 9.42
C ILE A 132 -41.89 -10.30 8.03
N ASN A 133 -42.61 -9.83 7.01
CA ASN A 133 -42.47 -10.31 5.63
C ASN A 133 -41.53 -9.46 4.77
N ASP A 134 -40.96 -8.38 5.31
CA ASP A 134 -40.01 -7.57 4.55
C ASP A 134 -38.68 -8.33 4.42
N PRO A 135 -38.11 -8.43 3.21
CA PRO A 135 -36.82 -9.08 3.02
C PRO A 135 -35.70 -8.32 3.76
N PRO A 136 -34.66 -9.01 4.24
CA PRO A 136 -33.54 -8.34 4.90
C PRO A 136 -32.78 -7.44 3.91
N ASP A 137 -32.41 -6.24 4.36
CA ASP A 137 -31.50 -5.38 3.61
C ASP A 137 -30.11 -6.03 3.57
N ASN A 138 -29.66 -6.43 2.38
CA ASN A 138 -28.37 -7.07 2.17
C ASN A 138 -27.38 -6.08 1.55
N VAL A 139 -26.16 -6.02 2.11
CA VAL A 139 -25.04 -5.27 1.54
C VAL A 139 -24.00 -6.23 1.01
N THR A 140 -23.59 -6.05 -0.24
CA THR A 140 -22.61 -6.90 -0.91
C THR A 140 -21.34 -6.12 -1.24
N LEU A 141 -20.20 -6.77 -1.02
CA LEU A 141 -18.87 -6.29 -1.41
C LEU A 141 -18.31 -7.25 -2.44
N THR A 142 -18.00 -6.77 -3.63
CA THR A 142 -17.50 -7.59 -4.74
C THR A 142 -16.10 -7.15 -5.11
N LEU A 143 -15.16 -8.11 -5.06
CA LEU A 143 -13.77 -7.94 -5.46
C LEU A 143 -13.48 -8.91 -6.60
N SER A 144 -13.02 -8.39 -7.74
CA SER A 144 -12.64 -9.20 -8.90
C SER A 144 -11.11 -9.28 -9.00
N LEU A 145 -10.56 -10.49 -8.92
CA LEU A 145 -9.11 -10.73 -8.97
C LEU A 145 -8.57 -10.82 -10.41
N GLY A 146 -9.44 -11.10 -11.39
CA GLY A 146 -9.11 -11.02 -12.82
C GLY A 146 -8.16 -12.11 -13.36
N LYS A 147 -7.85 -13.14 -12.57
CA LYS A 147 -6.99 -14.28 -12.94
C LYS A 147 -7.56 -15.58 -12.41
#